data_AF-A0A7J9BZX9-F1
#
_entry.id   AF-A0A7J9BZX9-F1
#
_cell.length_a   1.000
_cell.length_b   1.000
_cell.length_c   1.000
_cell.angle_alpha   90.00
_cell.angle_beta   90.00
_cell.angle_gamma   90.00
#
_symmetry.space_group_name_H-M   'P 1'
#
loop_
_entity.id
_entity.type
_entity.pdbx_description
1 polymer ?
#
loop_
_entity_poly.entity_id
_entity_poly.type
_entity_poly.pdbx_seq_one_letter_code
_entity_poly.pdbx_strand_id
1 'polypeptide(L)'
;VGEVGELSEIFQWKGEVPKGLPDWKEEEKVHLGEELSDVLLYLVRLSDICGIDLGKAALRKVELNAIKYPASKKNFNTSNGTAHTG
;
A
#
# COMPACT_ATOMS: atom_id res chain seq x y z
N VAL A 1 16.49 0.41 -11.09
CA VAL A 1 15.27 -0.29 -11.58
C VAL A 1 15.27 -1.76 -11.16
N GLY A 2 16.44 -2.37 -10.86
CA GLY A 2 16.57 -3.77 -10.41
C GLY A 2 15.60 -4.18 -9.29
N GLU A 3 15.68 -3.55 -8.12
CA GLU A 3 14.86 -3.92 -6.95
C GLU A 3 13.33 -3.96 -7.20
N VAL A 4 12.82 -3.05 -8.04
CA VAL A 4 11.39 -3.05 -8.37
C VAL A 4 11.04 -4.25 -9.26
N GLY A 5 11.98 -4.69 -10.09
CA GLY A 5 11.87 -5.92 -10.88
C GLY A 5 11.85 -7.15 -9.97
N GLU A 6 12.83 -7.27 -9.07
CA GLU A 6 12.93 -8.38 -8.11
C GLU A 6 11.68 -8.47 -7.22
N LEU A 7 11.22 -7.34 -6.69
CA LEU A 7 9.93 -7.25 -5.98
C LEU A 7 8.74 -7.72 -6.84
N SER A 8 8.73 -7.39 -8.14
CA SER A 8 7.64 -7.79 -9.05
C SER A 8 7.66 -9.30 -9.34
N GLU A 9 8.85 -9.90 -9.44
CA GLU A 9 9.03 -11.34 -9.68
C GLU A 9 8.38 -12.20 -8.60
N ILE A 10 8.39 -11.75 -7.34
CA ILE A 10 7.72 -12.41 -6.21
C ILE A 10 6.23 -12.64 -6.49
N PHE A 11 5.56 -11.72 -7.18
CA PHE A 11 4.12 -11.76 -7.42
C PHE A 11 3.72 -12.33 -8.79
N GLN A 12 4.67 -12.51 -9.71
CA GLN A 12 4.40 -12.79 -11.13
C GLN A 12 3.46 -13.98 -11.36
N TRP A 13 3.47 -14.97 -10.47
CA TRP A 13 2.68 -16.21 -10.57
C TRP A 13 1.71 -16.44 -9.40
N LYS A 14 1.50 -15.44 -8.52
CA LYS A 14 0.74 -15.61 -7.27
C LYS A 14 -0.78 -15.38 -7.41
N GLY A 15 -1.28 -14.95 -8.56
CA GLY A 15 -2.71 -14.68 -8.77
C GLY A 15 -3.23 -13.57 -7.84
N GLU A 16 -4.45 -13.70 -7.32
CA GLU A 16 -4.96 -12.80 -6.28
C GLU A 16 -4.28 -13.07 -4.94
N VAL A 17 -3.63 -12.06 -4.38
CA VAL A 17 -2.93 -12.16 -3.10
C VAL A 17 -3.76 -11.48 -1.99
N PRO A 18 -4.28 -12.25 -1.01
CA PRO A 18 -5.08 -11.67 0.07
C PRO A 18 -4.22 -10.85 1.03
N LYS A 19 -4.85 -9.84 1.65
CA LYS A 19 -4.21 -9.02 2.68
C LYS A 19 -3.69 -9.91 3.82
N GLY A 20 -2.46 -9.64 4.26
CA GLY A 20 -1.84 -10.36 5.38
C GLY A 20 -1.16 -11.67 5.00
N LEU A 21 -1.21 -12.07 3.72
CA LEU A 21 -0.46 -13.21 3.18
C LEU A 21 -0.61 -14.51 4.00
N PRO A 22 -1.85 -14.94 4.34
CA PRO A 22 -2.10 -16.11 5.20
C PRO A 22 -1.49 -17.41 4.66
N ASP A 23 -1.45 -17.59 3.33
CA ASP A 23 -0.96 -18.80 2.67
C ASP A 23 0.55 -18.75 2.34
N TRP A 24 1.25 -17.71 2.78
CA TRP A 24 2.68 -17.55 2.53
C TRP A 24 3.48 -18.11 3.70
N LYS A 25 4.57 -18.80 3.38
CA LYS A 25 5.56 -19.22 4.36
C LYS A 25 6.28 -18.01 4.94
N GLU A 26 6.81 -18.15 6.14
CA GLU A 26 7.54 -17.06 6.80
C GLU A 26 8.77 -16.64 5.99
N GLU A 27 9.46 -17.57 5.34
CA GLU A 27 10.61 -17.25 4.49
C GLU A 27 10.21 -16.40 3.27
N GLU A 28 9.02 -16.63 2.69
CA GLU A 28 8.49 -15.82 1.58
C GLU A 28 8.16 -14.40 2.04
N LYS A 29 7.65 -14.24 3.27
CA LYS A 29 7.35 -12.91 3.85
C LYS A 29 8.63 -12.16 4.21
N VAL A 30 9.65 -12.86 4.70
CA VAL A 30 10.97 -12.27 4.95
C VAL A 30 11.56 -11.76 3.65
N HIS A 31 11.60 -12.59 2.60
CA HIS A 31 12.12 -12.21 1.30
C HIS A 31 11.34 -11.02 0.70
N LEU A 32 10.00 -11.02 0.77
CA LEU A 32 9.19 -9.87 0.39
C LEU A 32 9.57 -8.60 1.17
N GLY A 33 9.85 -8.73 2.46
CA GLY A 33 10.31 -7.62 3.30
C GLY A 33 11.68 -7.07 2.89
N GLU A 34 12.60 -7.94 2.46
CA GLU A 34 13.91 -7.57 1.93
C GLU A 34 13.77 -6.75 0.64
N GLU A 35 13.04 -7.26 -0.35
CA GLU A 35 12.83 -6.54 -1.62
C GLU A 35 12.09 -5.21 -1.46
N LEU A 36 11.10 -5.15 -0.56
CA LEU A 36 10.44 -3.89 -0.19
C LEU A 36 11.43 -2.89 0.43
N SER A 37 12.35 -3.39 1.26
CA SER A 37 13.36 -2.57 1.92
C SER A 37 14.38 -2.04 0.92
N ASP A 38 14.82 -2.84 -0.05
CA ASP A 38 15.78 -2.43 -1.07
C ASP A 38 15.20 -1.33 -1.97
N VAL A 39 13.94 -1.44 -2.37
CA VAL A 39 13.22 -0.36 -3.07
C VAL A 39 13.18 0.92 -2.22
N LEU A 40 12.84 0.81 -0.93
CA LEU A 40 12.77 1.97 -0.04
C LEU A 40 14.13 2.63 0.16
N LEU A 41 15.17 1.85 0.46
CA LEU A 41 16.52 2.34 0.70
C LEU A 41 17.09 3.03 -0.54
N TYR A 42 16.85 2.45 -1.72
CA TYR A 42 17.23 3.07 -2.98
C TYR A 42 16.53 4.41 -3.19
N LEU A 43 15.22 4.50 -2.92
CA LEU A 43 14.45 5.75 -3.02
C LEU A 43 14.95 6.84 -2.07
N VAL A 44 15.22 6.48 -0.81
CA VAL A 44 15.78 7.41 0.19
C VAL A 44 17.16 7.90 -0.25
N ARG A 45 18.02 7.00 -0.72
CA ARG A 45 19.35 7.37 -1.22
C ARG A 45 19.26 8.27 -2.46
N LEU A 46 18.38 7.95 -3.38
CA LEU A 46 18.16 8.76 -4.58
C LEU A 46 17.65 10.16 -4.22
N SER A 47 16.72 10.27 -3.26
CA SER A 47 16.20 11.58 -2.84
C SER A 47 17.29 12.45 -2.21
N ASP A 48 18.16 11.86 -1.38
CA ASP A 48 19.33 12.53 -0.81
C ASP A 48 20.26 13.07 -1.90
N ILE A 49 20.64 12.22 -2.87
CA ILE A 49 21.49 12.61 -4.00
C ILE A 49 20.85 13.73 -4.83
N CYS A 50 19.54 13.69 -5.02
CA CYS A 50 18.80 14.70 -5.78
C CYS A 50 18.46 15.97 -4.97
N GLY A 51 18.77 16.03 -3.68
CA GLY A 51 18.39 17.15 -2.80
C GLY A 51 16.88 17.30 -2.63
N ILE A 52 16.13 16.20 -2.70
CA ILE A 52 14.67 16.17 -2.55
C ILE A 52 14.34 15.72 -1.13
N ASP A 53 13.58 16.54 -0.40
CA ASP A 53 12.90 16.11 0.83
C ASP A 53 11.75 15.18 0.47
N LEU A 54 12.03 13.88 0.50
CA LEU A 54 11.08 12.83 0.14
C LEU A 54 9.86 12.81 1.06
N GLY A 55 10.04 13.10 2.36
CA GLY A 55 8.94 13.15 3.34
C GLY A 55 7.95 14.27 3.01
N LYS A 56 8.46 15.48 2.74
CA LYS A 56 7.63 16.62 2.32
C LYS A 56 6.95 16.36 0.96
N ALA A 57 7.66 15.76 0.01
CA ALA A 57 7.10 15.40 -1.29
C ALA A 57 5.96 14.38 -1.15
N ALA A 58 6.13 13.37 -0.30
CA ALA A 58 5.10 12.36 -0.02
C ALA A 58 3.85 12.98 0.63
N LEU A 59 4.01 13.86 1.63
CA LEU A 59 2.89 14.55 2.28
C LEU A 59 2.11 15.41 1.29
N ARG A 60 2.80 16.23 0.48
CA ARG A 60 2.17 17.01 -0.60
C ARG A 60 1.39 16.11 -1.56
N LYS A 61 1.92 14.93 -1.88
CA LYS A 61 1.25 13.98 -2.78
C LYS A 61 -0.04 13.41 -2.15
N VAL A 62 -0.05 13.13 -0.86
CA VAL A 62 -1.26 12.71 -0.13
C VAL A 62 -2.34 13.79 -0.19
N GLU A 63 -2.01 15.05 0.05
CA GLU A 63 -2.94 16.18 -0.05
C GLU A 63 -3.54 16.31 -1.46
N LEU A 64 -2.70 16.24 -2.49
CA LEU A 64 -3.14 16.27 -3.89
C LEU A 64 -4.04 15.07 -4.24
N ASN A 65 -3.75 13.89 -3.69
CA ASN A 65 -4.58 12.70 -3.89
C ASN A 65 -5.96 12.85 -3.23
N ALA A 66 -6.06 13.52 -2.07
CA ALA A 66 -7.34 13.77 -1.41
C ALA A 66 -8.25 14.69 -2.25
N ILE A 67 -7.66 15.66 -2.96
CA ILE A 67 -8.39 16.53 -3.91
C ILE A 67 -8.82 15.73 -5.14
N LYS A 68 -7.92 14.88 -5.68
CA LYS A 68 -8.17 14.09 -6.88
C LYS A 68 -9.17 12.94 -6.66
N TYR A 69 -9.15 12.34 -5.48
CA TYR A 69 -9.99 11.20 -5.09
C TYR A 69 -10.72 11.52 -3.78
N PRO A 70 -11.73 12.42 -3.82
CA PRO A 70 -12.48 12.77 -2.62
C PRO A 70 -13.21 11.54 -2.08
N ALA A 71 -13.21 11.39 -0.76
CA ALA A 71 -13.96 10.32 -0.11
C ALA A 71 -15.45 10.47 -0.45
N SER A 72 -16.01 9.49 -1.15
CA SER A 72 -17.45 9.38 -1.34
C SER A 72 -18.12 9.25 0.03
N LYS A 73 -19.02 10.17 0.38
CA LYS A 73 -19.95 10.00 1.49
C LYS A 73 -20.88 8.84 1.15
N LYS A 74 -20.51 7.61 1.52
CA LYS A 74 -21.49 6.53 1.62
C LYS A 74 -22.44 6.91 2.75
N ASN A 75 -23.61 7.44 2.38
CA ASN A 75 -24.70 7.66 3.31
C ASN A 75 -25.05 6.32 3.95
N PHE A 76 -24.67 6.12 5.21
CA PHE A 76 -25.22 5.07 6.03
C PHE A 76 -26.68 5.45 6.33
N ASN A 77 -27.60 5.09 5.45
CA ASN A 77 -29.02 5.06 5.79
C ASN A 77 -29.22 3.86 6.72
N THR A 78 -29.26 4.14 8.02
CA THR A 78 -29.73 3.21 9.05
C THR A 78 -31.22 2.96 8.82
N SER A 79 -31.56 1.98 7.97
CA SER A 79 -32.91 1.41 7.96
C SER A 79 -33.07 0.65 9.28
N ASN A 80 -33.71 1.30 10.24
CA ASN A 80 -34.13 0.75 11.52
C ASN A 80 -34.86 -0.58 11.30
N GLY A 81 -34.26 -1.66 11.83
CA GLY A 81 -34.89 -2.96 11.92
C GLY A 81 -36.14 -2.88 12.80
N THR A 82 -37.25 -3.28 12.20
CA THR A 82 -38.48 -3.72 12.87
C THR A 82 -38.15 -4.75 13.94
N ALA A 83 -38.44 -4.44 15.20
CA ALA A 83 -38.59 -5.43 16.27
C ALA A 83 -40.06 -5.46 16.69
N HIS A 84 -40.68 -6.61 16.43
CA HIS A 84 -42.00 -7.04 16.87
C HIS A 84 -42.22 -6.74 18.37
N THR A 85 -43.29 -6.01 18.69
CA THR A 85 -43.97 -6.13 19.99
C THR A 85 -44.86 -7.37 19.95
N GLY A 86 -44.87 -8.12 21.06
CA GLY A 86 -45.72 -9.30 21.25
C GLY A 86 -47.20 -8.98 21.45
#